data_AF-A0A924ZK63-F1
#
_entry.id   AF-A0A924ZK63-F1
#
_cell.length_a   1.000
_cell.length_b   1.000
_cell.length_c   1.000
_cell.angle_alpha   90.00
_cell.angle_beta   90.00
_cell.angle_gamma   90.00
#
_symmetry.space_group_name_H-M   'P 1'
#
loop_
_entity.id
_entity.type
_entity.pdbx_description
1 polymer ?
#
loop_
_entity_poly.entity_id
_entity_poly.type
_entity_poly.pdbx_seq_one_letter_code
_entity_poly.pdbx_strand_id
1 'polypeptide(L)'
;MNNINKFIILSLAVTLVTSCNFKKSDRGQNEGAKETQLTIEDKKDAQKSIQPQELELNLATITKDLAHAQTASEIVSLLKSLESMAINSEALMNVRDIKSKPMLKALEAYNVALIKLTVLAPGSAELQNSMDSYEKMALASCTAQLRNCSNFSFLRTDQRSAEVLQLIVAQLDKKMDASCKTDCEADLVRYYNLLALSFDLSNSTRKTEAEFLYIKRASDYGKLFLKDETRNPDFFRKHGTVFASIVSEYPADPKSKRFADFVKTFKPWNHSRLETNAFPFGLEHMFSFAAKNYLYAANKIDLSAELRAAIDTSQASSDKSGPSFKMIIQSIKDHPRSASFFKGSNFDITVADKPDFYNEYFFMIDRLYRGHIGLEEAVSFWEGSKQDSKALFEVVNFYTKIEFLSRIILTNKYMTDIFNKPEMASETLFKQVIQQSEPLTKEWNKMFNKMENIALFVTRQLRNTRSSSKDFDEVQLMMN
;
A
#
# COMPACT_ATOMS: atom_id res chain seq x y z
N MET A 1 -23.94 11.28 -34.09
CA MET A 1 -23.48 12.35 -33.17
C MET A 1 -22.40 11.85 -32.21
N ASN A 2 -21.27 11.28 -32.66
CA ASN A 2 -20.26 10.73 -31.74
C ASN A 2 -18.78 10.99 -32.09
N ASN A 3 -18.49 11.79 -33.13
CA ASN A 3 -17.11 12.11 -33.50
C ASN A 3 -16.71 13.57 -33.24
N ILE A 4 -17.66 14.46 -32.95
CA ILE A 4 -17.37 15.88 -32.64
C ILE A 4 -16.92 16.04 -31.16
N ASN A 5 -17.47 15.25 -30.23
CA ASN A 5 -17.07 15.33 -28.82
C ASN A 5 -15.67 14.78 -28.54
N LYS A 6 -15.17 13.83 -29.35
CA LYS A 6 -13.79 13.33 -29.21
C LYS A 6 -12.75 14.33 -29.72
N PHE A 7 -13.09 15.14 -30.72
CA PHE A 7 -12.19 16.17 -31.26
C PHE A 7 -12.09 17.38 -30.33
N ILE A 8 -13.18 17.77 -29.66
CA ILE A 8 -13.19 18.90 -28.71
C ILE A 8 -12.36 18.58 -27.45
N ILE A 9 -12.43 17.35 -26.94
CA ILE A 9 -11.63 16.92 -25.77
C ILE A 9 -10.13 16.82 -26.12
N LEU A 10 -9.79 16.37 -27.33
CA LEU A 10 -8.39 16.32 -27.77
C LEU A 10 -7.82 17.73 -28.08
N SER A 11 -8.65 18.66 -28.53
CA SER A 11 -8.26 20.06 -28.81
C SER A 11 -8.00 20.87 -27.53
N LEU A 12 -8.75 20.60 -26.44
CA LEU A 12 -8.51 21.22 -25.14
C LEU A 12 -7.23 20.71 -24.46
N ALA A 13 -6.84 19.46 -24.71
CA ALA A 13 -5.61 18.89 -24.15
C ALA A 13 -4.34 19.47 -24.79
N VAL A 14 -4.37 19.82 -26.08
CA VAL A 14 -3.20 20.37 -26.80
C VAL A 14 -2.99 21.87 -26.54
N THR A 15 -4.04 22.61 -26.17
CA THR A 15 -3.94 24.05 -25.81
C THR A 15 -3.49 24.28 -24.36
N LEU A 16 -3.62 23.29 -23.47
CA LEU A 16 -3.13 23.37 -22.09
C LEU A 16 -1.63 23.03 -21.95
N VAL A 17 -0.99 22.43 -22.95
CA VAL A 17 0.45 22.08 -22.93
C VAL A 17 1.33 23.14 -23.63
N THR A 18 0.75 24.09 -24.36
CA THR A 18 1.49 25.11 -25.13
C THR A 18 1.52 26.52 -24.52
N SER A 19 0.98 26.70 -23.31
CA SER A 19 0.93 27.99 -22.60
C SER A 19 1.84 28.07 -21.35
N CYS A 20 2.97 27.36 -21.36
CA CYS A 20 4.14 27.69 -20.54
C CYS A 20 5.28 28.21 -21.43
N ASN A 21 5.01 29.30 -22.15
CA ASN A 21 6.06 30.14 -22.69
C ASN A 21 6.71 30.90 -21.53
N PHE A 22 8.04 30.79 -21.42
CA PHE A 22 8.90 31.60 -20.55
C PHE A 22 8.56 33.09 -20.71
N LYS A 23 7.78 33.63 -19.78
CA LYS A 23 7.73 35.07 -19.54
C LYS A 23 8.89 35.39 -18.60
N LYS A 24 9.95 36.00 -19.12
CA LYS A 24 10.93 36.72 -18.29
C LYS A 24 10.13 37.70 -17.43
N SER A 25 10.09 37.46 -16.13
CA SER A 25 9.67 38.47 -15.18
C SER A 25 10.72 39.57 -15.20
N ASP A 26 10.31 40.78 -15.56
CA ASP A 26 11.14 41.96 -15.38
C ASP A 26 11.54 42.11 -13.91
N ARG A 27 12.82 42.40 -13.69
CA ARG A 27 13.37 42.77 -12.38
C ARG A 27 12.66 44.03 -11.89
N GLY A 28 11.96 43.93 -10.77
CA GLY A 28 11.48 45.10 -10.04
C GLY A 28 12.67 45.92 -9.52
N GLN A 29 12.69 47.21 -9.84
CA GLN A 29 13.77 48.18 -9.58
C GLN A 29 14.03 48.54 -8.11
N ASN A 30 13.64 47.72 -7.13
CA ASN A 30 13.81 48.05 -5.70
C ASN A 30 14.71 47.09 -4.91
N GLU A 31 15.49 46.22 -5.58
CA GLU A 31 16.65 45.55 -4.96
C GLU A 31 17.85 46.51 -4.88
N GLY A 32 17.66 47.62 -4.18
CA GLY A 32 18.74 48.49 -3.72
C GLY A 32 19.21 48.03 -2.34
N ALA A 33 20.50 47.76 -2.23
CA ALA A 33 21.16 47.34 -1.01
C ALA A 33 20.79 48.22 0.21
N LYS A 34 20.41 47.57 1.31
CA LYS A 34 20.67 48.09 2.66
C LYS A 34 21.63 47.13 3.34
N GLU A 35 22.92 47.43 3.19
CA GLU A 35 23.94 46.94 4.11
C GLU A 35 23.54 47.37 5.52
N THR A 36 23.15 46.40 6.34
CA THR A 36 23.16 46.58 7.78
C THR A 36 24.49 46.00 8.24
N GLN A 37 25.46 46.87 8.48
CA GLN A 37 26.72 46.49 9.12
C GLN A 37 26.40 45.95 10.53
N LEU A 38 26.39 44.63 10.67
CA LEU A 38 26.52 43.95 11.95
C LEU A 38 28.02 43.82 12.20
N THR A 39 28.54 44.68 13.08
CA THR A 39 29.88 44.52 13.65
C THR A 39 29.83 43.29 14.57
N ILE A 40 30.37 42.16 14.10
CA ILE A 40 30.64 41.00 14.94
C ILE A 40 32.03 41.22 15.53
N GLU A 41 32.11 41.32 16.85
CA GLU A 41 33.37 41.33 17.58
C GLU A 41 34.12 40.00 17.33
N ASP A 42 35.32 40.10 16.75
CA ASP A 42 36.29 39.02 16.62
C ASP A 42 36.71 38.51 18.00
N LYS A 43 36.11 37.40 18.44
CA LYS A 43 36.80 36.49 19.36
C LYS A 43 37.68 35.55 18.55
N LYS A 44 38.96 35.93 18.43
CA LYS A 44 40.04 35.07 17.98
C LYS A 44 40.29 33.97 19.02
N ASP A 45 39.56 32.88 18.93
CA ASP A 45 40.07 31.59 19.38
C ASP A 45 40.70 30.90 18.17
N ALA A 46 42.02 30.69 18.24
CA ALA A 46 42.82 30.11 17.18
C ALA A 46 42.48 28.63 16.98
N GLN A 47 41.49 28.32 16.14
CA GLN A 47 41.32 26.99 15.56
C GLN A 47 42.10 26.90 14.24
N LYS A 48 42.99 25.90 14.17
CA LYS A 48 43.79 25.57 12.97
C LYS A 48 42.86 25.32 11.78
N SER A 49 42.76 26.29 10.88
CA SER A 49 42.30 26.08 9.51
C SER A 49 43.23 25.04 8.85
N ILE A 50 42.69 23.87 8.52
CA ILE A 50 43.40 22.86 7.74
C ILE A 50 43.68 23.49 6.37
N GLN A 51 44.96 23.59 5.99
CA GLN A 51 45.29 24.16 4.68
C GLN A 51 44.78 23.23 3.57
N PRO A 52 44.17 23.77 2.48
CA PRO A 52 43.55 22.97 1.41
C PRO A 52 44.49 21.93 0.78
N GLN A 53 45.80 22.20 0.72
CA GLN A 53 46.82 21.30 0.18
C GLN A 53 47.08 20.08 1.08
N GLU A 54 47.01 20.25 2.39
CA GLU A 54 47.19 19.17 3.37
C GLU A 54 45.97 18.23 3.36
N LEU A 55 44.77 18.80 3.17
CA LEU A 55 43.54 18.05 3.00
C LEU A 55 43.58 17.17 1.73
N GLU A 56 44.06 17.71 0.60
CA GLU A 56 44.18 16.94 -0.66
C GLU A 56 45.16 15.78 -0.55
N LEU A 57 46.32 15.99 0.08
CA LEU A 57 47.34 14.96 0.25
C LEU A 57 46.86 13.82 1.17
N ASN A 58 46.23 14.19 2.29
CA ASN A 58 45.65 13.23 3.24
C ASN A 58 44.53 12.42 2.57
N LEU A 59 43.66 13.06 1.80
CA LEU A 59 42.55 12.40 1.11
C LEU A 59 43.02 11.44 0.02
N ALA A 60 44.07 11.78 -0.73
CA ALA A 60 44.67 10.88 -1.72
C ALA A 60 45.22 9.60 -1.07
N THR A 61 45.87 9.73 0.09
CA THR A 61 46.40 8.60 0.87
C THR A 61 45.26 7.73 1.39
N ILE A 62 44.26 8.33 2.05
CA ILE A 62 43.09 7.63 2.58
C ILE A 62 42.33 6.88 1.48
N THR A 63 42.15 7.49 0.31
CA THR A 63 41.43 6.86 -0.82
C THR A 63 42.18 5.63 -1.34
N LYS A 64 43.51 5.70 -1.40
CA LYS A 64 44.35 4.57 -1.79
C LYS A 64 44.27 3.44 -0.74
N ASP A 65 44.38 3.79 0.53
CA ASP A 65 44.31 2.81 1.62
C ASP A 65 42.92 2.16 1.67
N LEU A 66 41.85 2.93 1.44
CA LEU A 66 40.48 2.42 1.37
C LEU A 66 40.28 1.43 0.23
N ALA A 67 40.96 1.61 -0.91
CA ALA A 67 40.90 0.67 -2.03
C ALA A 67 41.51 -0.70 -1.64
N HIS A 68 42.53 -0.71 -0.79
CA HIS A 68 43.26 -1.90 -0.36
C HIS A 68 42.78 -2.50 0.97
N ALA A 69 42.02 -1.75 1.76
CA ALA A 69 41.49 -2.23 3.04
C ALA A 69 40.58 -3.45 2.85
N GLN A 70 40.88 -4.53 3.59
CA GLN A 70 40.16 -5.81 3.57
C GLN A 70 39.52 -6.15 4.91
N THR A 71 39.95 -5.51 6.01
CA THR A 71 39.43 -5.79 7.35
C THR A 71 38.52 -4.67 7.85
N ALA A 72 37.55 -5.02 8.72
CA ALA A 72 36.69 -4.03 9.35
C ALA A 72 37.49 -3.00 10.17
N SER A 73 38.56 -3.42 10.84
CA SER A 73 39.41 -2.53 11.65
C SER A 73 40.13 -1.47 10.83
N GLU A 74 40.64 -1.82 9.64
CA GLU A 74 41.25 -0.88 8.71
C GLU A 74 40.24 0.15 8.22
N ILE A 75 39.04 -0.31 7.83
CA ILE A 75 37.98 0.58 7.35
C ILE A 75 37.52 1.53 8.46
N VAL A 76 37.35 1.05 9.69
CA VAL A 76 36.96 1.91 10.83
C VAL A 76 37.98 3.03 11.09
N SER A 77 39.28 2.74 10.98
CA SER A 77 40.35 3.74 11.12
C SER A 77 40.23 4.85 10.06
N LEU A 78 40.05 4.44 8.79
CA LEU A 78 39.88 5.36 7.67
C LEU A 78 38.58 6.16 7.79
N LEU A 79 37.49 5.52 8.22
CA LEU A 79 36.17 6.13 8.39
C LEU A 79 36.20 7.26 9.42
N LYS A 80 36.86 7.06 10.58
CA LYS A 80 37.02 8.12 11.60
C LYS A 80 37.74 9.35 11.05
N SER A 81 38.76 9.12 10.21
CA SER A 81 39.52 10.20 9.58
C SER A 81 38.65 10.97 8.58
N LEU A 82 37.88 10.24 7.75
CA LEU A 82 36.96 10.81 6.76
C LEU A 82 35.75 11.51 7.39
N GLU A 83 35.25 11.05 8.55
CA GLU A 83 34.07 11.65 9.21
C GLU A 83 34.34 13.10 9.60
N SER A 84 35.54 13.39 10.10
CA SER A 84 35.98 14.74 10.44
C SER A 84 36.09 15.67 9.23
N MET A 85 36.35 15.11 8.05
CA MET A 85 36.47 15.85 6.79
C MET A 85 35.11 16.06 6.13
N ALA A 86 34.31 15.00 5.98
CA ALA A 86 33.12 14.98 5.13
C ALA A 86 31.80 15.31 5.87
N ILE A 87 31.71 15.06 7.18
CA ILE A 87 30.43 15.09 7.92
C ILE A 87 30.44 16.02 9.13
N ASN A 88 31.58 16.17 9.80
CA ASN A 88 31.69 16.91 11.07
C ASN A 88 32.38 18.28 10.93
N SER A 89 32.52 18.80 9.71
CA SER A 89 33.25 20.04 9.47
C SER A 89 32.33 21.27 9.57
N GLU A 90 32.81 22.34 10.21
CA GLU A 90 32.28 23.71 10.04
C GLU A 90 32.20 24.11 8.55
N ALA A 91 32.92 23.42 7.67
CA ALA A 91 32.84 23.57 6.21
C ALA A 91 31.45 23.22 5.63
N LEU A 92 30.64 22.36 6.27
CA LEU A 92 29.24 22.15 5.87
C LEU A 92 28.33 23.35 6.18
N MET A 93 28.78 24.31 6.99
CA MET A 93 28.09 25.59 7.20
C MET A 93 28.53 26.67 6.20
N ASN A 94 29.58 26.42 5.41
CA ASN A 94 30.11 27.39 4.44
C ASN A 94 29.89 26.90 3.00
N VAL A 95 28.84 27.40 2.34
CA VAL A 95 28.35 26.97 1.01
C VAL A 95 29.44 26.91 -0.08
N ARG A 96 30.49 27.72 0.04
CA ARG A 96 31.60 27.81 -0.92
C ARG A 96 32.54 26.60 -0.87
N ASP A 97 32.76 26.03 0.32
CA ASP A 97 33.74 24.96 0.54
C ASP A 97 33.15 23.57 0.25
N ILE A 98 31.83 23.43 0.40
CA ILE A 98 31.06 22.20 0.15
C ILE A 98 31.18 21.70 -1.30
N LYS A 99 31.32 22.62 -2.26
CA LYS A 99 31.44 22.29 -3.70
C LYS A 99 32.89 22.12 -4.17
N SER A 100 33.87 22.18 -3.27
CA SER A 100 35.27 22.00 -3.62
C SER A 100 35.57 20.54 -4.01
N LYS A 101 36.47 20.32 -4.97
CA LYS A 101 36.88 18.97 -5.38
C LYS A 101 37.35 18.07 -4.22
N PRO A 102 38.11 18.56 -3.24
CA PRO A 102 38.51 17.75 -2.09
C PRO A 102 37.30 17.28 -1.28
N MET A 103 36.32 18.15 -1.06
CA MET A 103 35.15 17.80 -0.25
C MET A 103 34.24 16.79 -0.95
N LEU A 104 34.08 16.91 -2.27
CA LEU A 104 33.36 15.91 -3.08
C LEU A 104 34.04 14.54 -3.04
N LYS A 105 35.38 14.50 -3.13
CA LYS A 105 36.15 13.25 -2.99
C LYS A 105 36.07 12.68 -1.57
N ALA A 106 36.01 13.53 -0.55
CA ALA A 106 35.87 13.11 0.84
C ALA A 106 34.50 12.44 1.07
N LEU A 107 33.43 13.01 0.52
CA LEU A 107 32.10 12.39 0.53
C LEU A 107 32.11 11.04 -0.18
N GLU A 108 32.72 10.96 -1.36
CA GLU A 108 32.86 9.71 -2.11
C GLU A 108 33.58 8.63 -1.30
N ALA A 109 34.75 8.96 -0.75
CA ALA A 109 35.51 8.02 0.07
C ALA A 109 34.74 7.60 1.33
N TYR A 110 34.04 8.54 1.97
CA TYR A 110 33.21 8.26 3.13
C TYR A 110 32.06 7.29 2.81
N ASN A 111 31.32 7.55 1.72
CA ASN A 111 30.25 6.67 1.25
C ASN A 111 30.76 5.26 0.94
N VAL A 112 31.91 5.14 0.26
CA VAL A 112 32.55 3.83 -0.04
C VAL A 112 32.95 3.11 1.25
N ALA A 113 33.54 3.83 2.21
CA ALA A 113 33.95 3.24 3.49
C ALA A 113 32.76 2.72 4.29
N LEU A 114 31.67 3.50 4.36
CA LEU A 114 30.43 3.06 5.01
C LEU A 114 29.85 1.81 4.34
N ILE A 115 29.71 1.83 3.02
CA ILE A 115 29.15 0.69 2.26
C ILE A 115 30.00 -0.56 2.50
N LYS A 116 31.34 -0.48 2.38
CA LYS A 116 32.22 -1.62 2.67
C LYS A 116 32.08 -2.11 4.12
N LEU A 117 31.97 -1.20 5.09
CA LEU A 117 31.83 -1.57 6.50
C LEU A 117 30.51 -2.29 6.79
N THR A 118 29.42 -1.98 6.05
CA THR A 118 28.17 -2.76 6.16
C THR A 118 28.32 -4.22 5.77
N VAL A 119 29.26 -4.54 4.88
CA VAL A 119 29.54 -5.92 4.44
C VAL A 119 30.45 -6.62 5.45
N LEU A 120 31.51 -5.94 5.90
CA LEU A 120 32.51 -6.56 6.79
C LEU A 120 32.07 -6.65 8.26
N ALA A 121 31.26 -5.71 8.74
CA ALA A 121 30.82 -5.64 10.13
C ALA A 121 29.40 -5.05 10.27
N PRO A 122 28.34 -5.73 9.76
CA PRO A 122 26.97 -5.20 9.64
C PRO A 122 26.27 -4.78 10.94
N GLY A 123 26.86 -5.03 12.10
CA GLY A 123 26.30 -4.69 13.42
C GLY A 123 27.33 -4.11 14.39
N SER A 124 28.48 -3.60 13.92
CA SER A 124 29.43 -2.94 14.81
C SER A 124 28.87 -1.62 15.35
N ALA A 125 29.29 -1.26 16.57
CA ALA A 125 28.92 0.01 17.18
C ALA A 125 29.45 1.20 16.37
N GLU A 126 30.63 1.05 15.77
CA GLU A 126 31.25 2.06 14.93
C GLU A 126 30.42 2.33 13.66
N LEU A 127 29.93 1.28 13.00
CA LEU A 127 29.06 1.45 11.84
C LEU A 127 27.78 2.21 12.22
N GLN A 128 27.17 1.84 13.35
CA GLN A 128 25.96 2.50 13.83
C GLN A 128 26.20 3.99 14.12
N ASN A 129 27.30 4.31 14.83
CA ASN A 129 27.64 5.69 15.16
C ASN A 129 27.84 6.54 13.91
N SER A 130 28.58 6.03 12.92
CA SER A 130 28.83 6.75 11.66
C SER A 130 27.56 6.88 10.80
N MET A 131 26.67 5.89 10.82
CA MET A 131 25.35 6.01 10.19
C MET A 131 24.47 7.07 10.88
N ASP A 132 24.48 7.14 12.21
CA ASP A 132 23.74 8.16 12.96
C ASP A 132 24.29 9.57 12.68
N SER A 133 25.61 9.73 12.56
CA SER A 133 26.24 10.98 12.11
C SER A 133 25.82 11.36 10.70
N TYR A 134 25.83 10.40 9.77
CA TYR A 134 25.43 10.61 8.38
C TYR A 134 23.97 11.08 8.28
N GLU A 135 23.08 10.45 9.03
CA GLU A 135 21.67 10.84 9.09
C GLU A 135 21.50 12.27 9.60
N LYS A 136 22.15 12.62 10.71
CA LYS A 136 22.07 13.99 11.28
C LYS A 136 22.51 15.03 10.26
N MET A 137 23.58 14.76 9.52
CA MET A 137 24.03 15.60 8.42
C MET A 137 23.00 15.66 7.28
N ALA A 138 22.45 14.52 6.86
CA ALA A 138 21.50 14.45 5.76
C ALA A 138 20.19 15.19 6.05
N LEU A 139 19.74 15.15 7.31
CA LEU A 139 18.51 15.79 7.78
C LEU A 139 18.74 17.20 8.34
N ALA A 140 19.98 17.72 8.30
CA ALA A 140 20.30 19.03 8.82
C ALA A 140 19.49 20.14 8.12
N SER A 141 18.89 21.02 8.94
CA SER A 141 18.04 22.14 8.50
C SER A 141 16.82 21.76 7.64
N CYS A 142 16.49 20.47 7.53
CA CYS A 142 15.28 20.03 6.85
C CYS A 142 14.05 20.43 7.68
N THR A 143 13.04 20.98 7.00
CA THR A 143 11.69 21.05 7.57
C THR A 143 11.10 19.64 7.73
N ALA A 144 10.00 19.51 8.49
CA ALA A 144 9.26 18.24 8.61
C ALA A 144 8.78 17.67 7.25
N GLN A 145 8.75 18.50 6.20
CA GLN A 145 8.38 18.14 4.84
C GLN A 145 9.60 17.89 3.93
N LEU A 146 10.79 17.77 4.50
CA LEU A 146 12.09 17.65 3.79
C LEU A 146 12.40 18.81 2.84
N ARG A 147 11.78 19.97 3.04
CA ARG A 147 12.17 21.21 2.35
C ARG A 147 13.37 21.84 3.05
N ASN A 148 14.19 22.56 2.29
CA ASN A 148 15.33 23.35 2.77
C ASN A 148 16.46 22.55 3.45
N CYS A 149 16.60 21.26 3.13
CA CYS A 149 17.73 20.44 3.57
C CYS A 149 19.06 21.02 3.07
N SER A 150 19.90 21.54 3.97
CA SER A 150 21.10 22.31 3.62
C SER A 150 22.11 21.48 2.81
N ASN A 151 22.21 20.19 3.15
CA ASN A 151 23.21 19.29 2.59
C ASN A 151 22.71 18.49 1.38
N PHE A 152 21.46 18.65 0.95
CA PHE A 152 20.90 17.84 -0.14
C PHE A 152 21.70 17.99 -1.45
N SER A 153 22.08 19.23 -1.81
CA SER A 153 22.84 19.49 -3.04
C SER A 153 24.24 18.89 -3.01
N PHE A 154 24.84 18.76 -1.83
CA PHE A 154 26.12 18.09 -1.61
C PHE A 154 25.97 16.58 -1.74
N LEU A 155 24.99 15.99 -1.05
CA LEU A 155 24.77 14.54 -1.13
C LEU A 155 24.44 14.08 -2.55
N ARG A 156 23.75 14.92 -3.34
CA ARG A 156 23.39 14.62 -4.73
C ARG A 156 24.60 14.51 -5.67
N THR A 157 25.78 15.00 -5.29
CA THR A 157 26.97 14.88 -6.14
C THR A 157 27.52 13.45 -6.20
N ASP A 158 27.14 12.58 -5.27
CA ASP A 158 27.52 11.17 -5.26
C ASP A 158 26.28 10.27 -5.17
N GLN A 159 26.07 9.41 -6.17
CA GLN A 159 24.92 8.50 -6.22
C GLN A 159 24.92 7.47 -5.08
N ARG A 160 26.09 7.15 -4.51
CA ARG A 160 26.21 6.27 -3.35
C ARG A 160 25.59 6.86 -2.10
N SER A 161 25.40 8.18 -2.02
CA SER A 161 24.71 8.80 -0.89
C SER A 161 23.29 8.25 -0.72
N ALA A 162 22.60 7.98 -1.83
CA ALA A 162 21.29 7.34 -1.79
C ALA A 162 21.34 5.89 -1.26
N GLU A 163 22.41 5.16 -1.59
CA GLU A 163 22.65 3.78 -1.10
C GLU A 163 22.95 3.77 0.40
N VAL A 164 23.77 4.71 0.89
CA VAL A 164 24.01 4.88 2.34
C VAL A 164 22.70 5.14 3.09
N LEU A 165 21.84 6.04 2.59
CA LEU A 165 20.52 6.26 3.20
C LEU A 165 19.65 5.00 3.20
N GLN A 166 19.69 4.19 2.13
CA GLN A 166 18.97 2.90 2.08
C GLN A 166 19.49 1.91 3.12
N LEU A 167 20.82 1.87 3.35
CA LEU A 167 21.43 1.03 4.38
C LEU A 167 21.02 1.47 5.78
N ILE A 168 20.94 2.78 6.04
CA ILE A 168 20.42 3.33 7.31
C ILE A 168 18.96 2.93 7.51
N VAL A 169 18.13 3.08 6.47
CA VAL A 169 16.71 2.65 6.49
C VAL A 169 16.59 1.16 6.78
N ALA A 170 17.42 0.32 6.14
CA ALA A 170 17.40 -1.13 6.36
C ALA A 170 17.81 -1.52 7.80
N GLN A 171 18.72 -0.77 8.43
CA GLN A 171 19.05 -0.98 9.84
C GLN A 171 17.91 -0.54 10.76
N LEU A 172 17.28 0.61 10.47
CA LEU A 172 16.12 1.09 11.21
C LEU A 172 14.97 0.08 11.13
N ASP A 173 14.72 -0.49 9.94
CA ASP A 173 13.71 -1.53 9.73
C ASP A 173 13.92 -2.75 10.64
N LYS A 174 15.16 -3.23 10.75
CA LYS A 174 15.52 -4.37 11.62
C LYS A 174 15.28 -4.05 13.09
N LYS A 175 15.57 -2.83 13.53
CA LYS A 175 15.30 -2.39 14.90
C LYS A 175 13.80 -2.35 15.17
N MET A 176 13.03 -1.80 14.23
CA MET A 176 11.57 -1.74 14.32
C MET A 176 10.94 -3.13 14.37
N ASP A 177 11.43 -4.11 13.60
CA ASP A 177 10.94 -5.50 13.69
C ASP A 177 11.15 -6.13 15.10
N ALA A 178 12.17 -5.70 15.85
CA ALA A 178 12.47 -6.23 17.18
C ALA A 178 11.74 -5.52 18.33
N SER A 179 11.56 -4.19 18.25
CA SER A 179 11.07 -3.37 19.37
C SER A 179 9.66 -2.81 19.17
N CYS A 180 9.11 -2.83 17.96
CA CYS A 180 7.90 -2.09 17.64
C CYS A 180 6.61 -2.86 17.94
N LYS A 181 6.09 -2.74 19.16
CA LYS A 181 4.80 -3.34 19.54
C LYS A 181 3.65 -2.36 19.74
N THR A 182 3.89 -1.06 19.99
CA THR A 182 2.78 -0.11 20.25
C THR A 182 3.00 1.36 19.85
N ASP A 183 4.21 1.93 19.82
CA ASP A 183 4.41 3.36 19.49
C ASP A 183 5.72 3.63 18.73
N CYS A 184 5.72 3.42 17.41
CA CYS A 184 6.90 3.68 16.55
C CYS A 184 6.63 4.76 15.52
N GLU A 185 5.71 5.68 15.83
CA GLU A 185 5.31 6.71 14.88
C GLU A 185 6.50 7.59 14.48
N ALA A 186 7.36 7.93 15.45
CA ALA A 186 8.59 8.68 15.20
C ALA A 186 9.58 7.92 14.31
N ASP A 187 9.80 6.63 14.57
CA ASP A 187 10.69 5.79 13.76
C ASP A 187 10.12 5.56 12.35
N LEU A 188 8.80 5.40 12.20
CA LEU A 188 8.13 5.32 10.89
C LEU A 188 8.27 6.62 10.10
N VAL A 189 8.10 7.79 10.73
CA VAL A 189 8.31 9.09 10.08
C VAL A 189 9.78 9.24 9.66
N ARG A 190 10.71 8.90 10.54
CA ARG A 190 12.16 8.89 10.25
C ARG A 190 12.48 7.97 9.07
N TYR A 191 11.92 6.76 9.06
CA TYR A 191 12.05 5.77 7.98
C TYR A 191 11.65 6.32 6.62
N TYR A 192 10.45 6.90 6.51
CA TYR A 192 9.93 7.43 5.24
C TYR A 192 10.61 8.72 4.82
N ASN A 193 11.10 9.53 5.76
CA ASN A 193 11.87 10.72 5.45
C ASN A 193 13.21 10.38 4.79
N LEU A 194 13.92 9.39 5.33
CA LEU A 194 15.19 8.92 4.75
C LEU A 194 14.98 8.27 3.38
N LEU A 195 13.90 7.51 3.20
CA LEU A 195 13.55 6.94 1.89
C LEU A 195 13.21 8.02 0.86
N ALA A 196 12.43 9.03 1.23
CA ALA A 196 12.11 10.14 0.34
C ALA A 196 13.39 10.87 -0.11
N LEU A 197 14.31 11.15 0.82
CA LEU A 197 15.60 11.74 0.51
C LEU A 197 16.43 10.83 -0.42
N SER A 198 16.45 9.52 -0.17
CA SER A 198 17.15 8.55 -1.02
C SER A 198 16.59 8.49 -2.45
N PHE A 199 15.27 8.58 -2.62
CA PHE A 199 14.63 8.66 -3.93
C PHE A 199 14.99 9.97 -4.65
N ASP A 200 14.93 11.11 -3.96
CA ASP A 200 15.27 12.41 -4.55
C ASP A 200 16.76 12.51 -4.95
N LEU A 201 17.65 11.80 -4.25
CA LEU A 201 19.07 11.70 -4.61
C LEU A 201 19.32 10.73 -5.78
N SER A 202 18.46 9.74 -5.98
CA SER A 202 18.61 8.74 -7.05
C SER A 202 18.11 9.33 -8.37
N ASN A 203 19.01 9.87 -9.20
CA ASN A 203 18.68 10.33 -10.56
C ASN A 203 18.26 9.13 -11.46
N SER A 204 16.97 8.82 -11.49
CA SER A 204 16.21 8.14 -12.56
C SER A 204 16.35 6.63 -12.82
N THR A 205 17.22 5.88 -12.14
CA THR A 205 17.15 4.40 -12.20
C THR A 205 16.33 3.86 -11.04
N ARG A 206 15.28 3.08 -11.36
CA ARG A 206 14.50 2.33 -10.36
C ARG A 206 15.45 1.47 -9.53
N LYS A 207 15.39 1.63 -8.20
CA LYS A 207 16.17 0.84 -7.25
C LYS A 207 15.22 -0.10 -6.51
N THR A 208 15.20 -1.36 -6.93
CA THR A 208 14.30 -2.40 -6.38
C THR A 208 14.40 -2.51 -4.87
N GLU A 209 15.58 -2.32 -4.28
CA GLU A 209 15.77 -2.34 -2.83
C GLU A 209 15.04 -1.20 -2.11
N ALA A 210 15.19 0.04 -2.61
CA ALA A 210 14.51 1.20 -2.05
C ALA A 210 12.99 1.11 -2.20
N GLU A 211 12.54 0.64 -3.37
CA GLU A 211 11.13 0.36 -3.65
C GLU A 211 10.56 -0.69 -2.70
N PHE A 212 11.30 -1.78 -2.44
CA PHE A 212 10.87 -2.80 -1.49
C PHE A 212 10.78 -2.26 -0.06
N LEU A 213 11.81 -1.53 0.40
CA LEU A 213 11.80 -0.88 1.72
C LEU A 213 10.58 0.04 1.84
N TYR A 214 10.29 0.82 0.79
CA TYR A 214 9.12 1.68 0.77
C TYR A 214 7.80 0.92 0.92
N ILE A 215 7.57 -0.17 0.15
CA ILE A 215 6.30 -0.90 0.23
C ILE A 215 6.15 -1.71 1.52
N LYS A 216 7.26 -2.19 2.12
CA LYS A 216 7.26 -3.07 3.30
C LYS A 216 6.45 -2.49 4.47
N ARG A 217 6.60 -1.20 4.74
CA ARG A 217 5.94 -0.50 5.87
C ARG A 217 4.80 0.42 5.46
N ALA A 218 4.38 0.39 4.19
CA ALA A 218 3.49 1.41 3.64
C ALA A 218 2.15 1.43 4.37
N SER A 219 1.60 0.25 4.68
CA SER A 219 0.35 0.10 5.45
C SER A 219 0.43 0.77 6.81
N ASP A 220 1.52 0.56 7.55
CA ASP A 220 1.68 1.12 8.90
C ASP A 220 1.85 2.63 8.88
N TYR A 221 2.60 3.15 7.91
CA TYR A 221 2.73 4.60 7.71
C TYR A 221 1.41 5.24 7.26
N GLY A 222 0.63 4.56 6.41
CA GLY A 222 -0.71 5.00 5.98
C GLY A 222 -1.68 5.17 7.15
N LYS A 223 -1.63 4.27 8.14
CA LYS A 223 -2.47 4.35 9.35
C LYS A 223 -2.18 5.61 10.20
N LEU A 224 -0.96 6.14 10.17
CA LEU A 224 -0.62 7.37 10.92
C LEU A 224 -1.41 8.58 10.39
N PHE A 225 -1.62 8.66 9.08
CA PHE A 225 -2.40 9.75 8.49
C PHE A 225 -3.91 9.62 8.74
N LEU A 226 -4.39 8.39 8.92
CA LEU A 226 -5.80 8.15 9.26
C LEU A 226 -6.12 8.49 10.73
N LYS A 227 -5.11 8.51 11.61
CA LYS A 227 -5.26 8.88 13.03
C LYS A 227 -5.17 10.38 13.29
N ASP A 228 -4.48 11.11 12.42
CA ASP A 228 -4.14 12.51 12.64
C ASP A 228 -4.68 13.38 11.49
N GLU A 229 -5.91 13.87 11.67
CA GLU A 229 -6.62 14.73 10.70
C GLU A 229 -5.90 16.06 10.43
N THR A 230 -4.93 16.44 11.28
CA THR A 230 -4.14 17.68 11.09
C THR A 230 -3.01 17.51 10.08
N ARG A 231 -2.68 16.27 9.69
CA ARG A 231 -1.66 16.01 8.67
C ARG A 231 -2.17 16.39 7.28
N ASN A 232 -1.32 17.08 6.54
CA ASN A 232 -1.63 17.62 5.23
C ASN A 232 -2.19 16.52 4.27
N PRO A 233 -3.44 16.64 3.79
CA PRO A 233 -4.08 15.66 2.91
C PRO A 233 -3.28 15.36 1.63
N ASP A 234 -2.48 16.31 1.15
CA ASP A 234 -1.64 16.12 -0.03
C ASP A 234 -0.53 15.08 0.21
N PHE A 235 -0.01 14.97 1.43
CA PHE A 235 1.00 13.94 1.77
C PHE A 235 0.40 12.55 1.75
N PHE A 236 -0.80 12.40 2.30
CA PHE A 236 -1.53 11.14 2.27
C PHE A 236 -1.80 10.68 0.83
N ARG A 237 -2.29 11.60 -0.02
CA ARG A 237 -2.52 11.31 -1.44
C ARG A 237 -1.22 10.94 -2.15
N LYS A 238 -0.13 11.71 -1.94
CA LYS A 238 1.18 11.42 -2.54
C LYS A 238 1.70 10.05 -2.13
N HIS A 239 1.58 9.69 -0.85
CA HIS A 239 1.96 8.37 -0.34
C HIS A 239 1.18 7.24 -1.03
N GLY A 240 -0.14 7.40 -1.17
CA GLY A 240 -0.99 6.48 -1.90
C GLY A 240 -0.57 6.30 -3.38
N THR A 241 -0.26 7.41 -4.06
CA THR A 241 0.17 7.39 -5.47
C THR A 241 1.54 6.73 -5.65
N VAL A 242 2.52 7.05 -4.80
CA VAL A 242 3.86 6.45 -4.87
C VAL A 242 3.78 4.94 -4.60
N PHE A 243 3.02 4.52 -3.58
CA PHE A 243 2.80 3.11 -3.30
C PHE A 243 2.19 2.38 -4.50
N ALA A 244 1.12 2.92 -5.10
CA ALA A 244 0.47 2.31 -6.26
C ALA A 244 1.44 2.19 -7.45
N SER A 245 2.21 3.24 -7.75
CA SER A 245 3.20 3.25 -8.84
C SER A 245 4.35 2.26 -8.63
N ILE A 246 4.80 2.09 -7.38
CA ILE A 246 5.83 1.09 -7.08
C ILE A 246 5.24 -0.31 -7.28
N VAL A 247 4.12 -0.63 -6.63
CA VAL A 247 3.52 -1.97 -6.68
C VAL A 247 3.14 -2.40 -8.09
N SER A 248 2.64 -1.48 -8.92
CA SER A 248 2.21 -1.79 -10.30
C SER A 248 3.35 -2.22 -11.22
N GLU A 249 4.57 -1.78 -10.93
CA GLU A 249 5.75 -2.02 -11.79
C GLU A 249 6.86 -2.81 -11.07
N TYR A 250 6.67 -3.13 -9.78
CA TYR A 250 7.66 -3.86 -9.00
C TYR A 250 7.82 -5.28 -9.56
N PRO A 251 9.04 -5.72 -9.91
CA PRO A 251 9.28 -7.07 -10.44
C PRO A 251 9.22 -8.10 -9.31
N ALA A 252 8.01 -8.38 -8.84
CA ALA A 252 7.77 -9.29 -7.72
C ALA A 252 8.11 -10.74 -8.11
N ASP A 253 9.08 -11.33 -7.42
CA ASP A 253 9.35 -12.77 -7.50
C ASP A 253 8.53 -13.52 -6.44
N PRO A 254 7.51 -14.32 -6.82
CA PRO A 254 6.71 -15.08 -5.87
C PRO A 254 7.50 -16.17 -5.14
N LYS A 255 8.70 -16.53 -5.59
CA LYS A 255 9.58 -17.50 -4.92
C LYS A 255 10.51 -16.84 -3.91
N SER A 256 10.61 -15.51 -3.91
CA SER A 256 11.43 -14.78 -2.96
C SER A 256 10.83 -14.89 -1.56
N LYS A 257 11.56 -15.53 -0.64
CA LYS A 257 11.15 -15.62 0.77
C LYS A 257 10.84 -14.24 1.36
N ARG A 258 11.69 -13.25 1.05
CA ARG A 258 11.52 -11.86 1.51
C ARG A 258 10.21 -11.26 1.02
N PHE A 259 9.82 -11.52 -0.22
CA PHE A 259 8.56 -11.01 -0.76
C PHE A 259 7.36 -11.77 -0.21
N ALA A 260 7.46 -13.09 -0.03
CA ALA A 260 6.42 -13.91 0.61
C ALA A 260 6.14 -13.44 2.05
N ASP A 261 7.19 -13.17 2.84
CA ASP A 261 7.06 -12.63 4.20
C ASP A 261 6.39 -11.24 4.20
N PHE A 262 6.70 -10.41 3.20
CA PHE A 262 6.02 -9.12 3.01
C PHE A 262 4.52 -9.31 2.69
N VAL A 263 4.16 -10.17 1.74
CA VAL A 263 2.75 -10.44 1.40
C VAL A 263 1.97 -10.92 2.63
N LYS A 264 2.55 -11.82 3.42
CA LYS A 264 1.96 -12.30 4.67
C LYS A 264 1.72 -11.16 5.68
N THR A 265 2.70 -10.27 5.83
CA THR A 265 2.62 -9.12 6.76
C THR A 265 1.62 -8.06 6.27
N PHE A 266 1.56 -7.84 4.96
CA PHE A 266 0.67 -6.89 4.32
C PHE A 266 -0.80 -7.28 4.45
N LYS A 267 -1.10 -8.58 4.57
CA LYS A 267 -2.46 -9.15 4.72
C LYS A 267 -3.40 -8.73 3.59
N PRO A 268 -3.07 -9.06 2.32
CA PRO A 268 -3.86 -8.66 1.16
C PRO A 268 -5.31 -9.13 1.22
N TRP A 269 -5.59 -10.30 1.82
CA TRP A 269 -6.94 -10.86 1.94
C TRP A 269 -7.93 -9.98 2.72
N ASN A 270 -7.42 -9.03 3.52
CA ASN A 270 -8.24 -8.06 4.24
C ASN A 270 -8.64 -6.85 3.39
N HIS A 271 -8.14 -6.75 2.15
CA HIS A 271 -8.48 -5.69 1.22
C HIS A 271 -9.99 -5.56 1.05
N SER A 272 -10.49 -4.33 1.17
CA SER A 272 -11.90 -4.02 0.95
C SER A 272 -12.06 -2.61 0.38
N ARG A 273 -12.85 -2.52 -0.69
CA ARG A 273 -13.32 -1.26 -1.28
C ARG A 273 -14.33 -0.49 -0.41
N LEU A 274 -14.86 -1.11 0.64
CA LEU A 274 -15.80 -0.48 1.58
C LEU A 274 -15.10 0.22 2.75
N GLU A 275 -13.81 -0.01 2.93
CA GLU A 275 -13.02 0.58 3.99
C GLU A 275 -12.21 1.78 3.49
N THR A 276 -12.13 2.83 4.30
CA THR A 276 -11.26 3.97 4.02
C THR A 276 -9.82 3.48 4.11
N ASN A 277 -9.06 3.63 3.04
CA ASN A 277 -7.67 3.20 3.00
C ASN A 277 -6.78 4.23 2.32
N ALA A 278 -5.53 4.28 2.75
CA ALA A 278 -4.46 5.09 2.16
C ALA A 278 -4.04 4.64 0.76
N PHE A 279 -4.41 3.42 0.34
CA PHE A 279 -3.90 2.80 -0.89
C PHE A 279 -4.99 2.20 -1.78
N PRO A 280 -6.00 2.97 -2.22
CA PRO A 280 -7.15 2.40 -2.93
C PRO A 280 -6.76 1.55 -4.15
N PHE A 281 -5.81 2.01 -4.97
CA PHE A 281 -5.35 1.26 -6.16
C PHE A 281 -4.22 0.26 -5.85
N GLY A 282 -3.33 0.58 -4.91
CA GLY A 282 -2.20 -0.30 -4.59
C GLY A 282 -2.63 -1.61 -3.90
N LEU A 283 -3.70 -1.57 -3.10
CA LEU A 283 -4.23 -2.79 -2.46
C LEU A 283 -4.86 -3.73 -3.46
N GLU A 284 -5.52 -3.19 -4.48
CA GLU A 284 -6.09 -3.98 -5.57
C GLU A 284 -5.00 -4.79 -6.28
N HIS A 285 -3.87 -4.15 -6.59
CA HIS A 285 -2.71 -4.82 -7.16
C HIS A 285 -2.12 -5.87 -6.22
N MET A 286 -1.95 -5.55 -4.93
CA MET A 286 -1.44 -6.50 -3.94
C MET A 286 -2.38 -7.69 -3.72
N PHE A 287 -3.69 -7.46 -3.68
CA PHE A 287 -4.70 -8.50 -3.61
C PHE A 287 -4.63 -9.39 -4.84
N SER A 288 -4.64 -8.81 -6.03
CA SER A 288 -4.58 -9.56 -7.29
C SER A 288 -3.29 -10.37 -7.42
N PHE A 289 -2.15 -9.81 -7.00
CA PHE A 289 -0.88 -10.52 -6.96
C PHE A 289 -0.91 -11.69 -5.98
N ALA A 290 -1.46 -11.48 -4.78
CA ALA A 290 -1.63 -12.52 -3.78
C ALA A 290 -2.57 -13.63 -4.26
N ALA A 291 -3.67 -13.25 -4.90
CA ALA A 291 -4.65 -14.16 -5.48
C ALA A 291 -4.02 -15.05 -6.56
N LYS A 292 -3.10 -14.52 -7.37
CA LYS A 292 -2.41 -15.33 -8.40
C LYS A 292 -1.35 -16.28 -7.85
N ASN A 293 -0.73 -15.95 -6.71
CA ASN A 293 0.52 -16.61 -6.28
C ASN A 293 0.47 -17.28 -4.90
N TYR A 294 -0.49 -16.93 -4.04
CA TYR A 294 -0.51 -17.27 -2.60
C TYR A 294 -1.86 -17.80 -2.09
N LEU A 295 -2.77 -18.22 -2.98
CA LEU A 295 -4.03 -18.86 -2.57
C LEU A 295 -3.80 -20.17 -1.84
N TYR A 296 -2.81 -20.95 -2.28
CA TYR A 296 -2.51 -22.27 -1.74
C TYR A 296 -1.24 -22.26 -0.90
N ALA A 297 -1.17 -23.21 0.04
CA ALA A 297 0.07 -23.56 0.73
C ALA A 297 1.11 -24.12 -0.26
N ALA A 298 2.34 -24.34 0.22
CA ALA A 298 3.42 -24.86 -0.60
C ALA A 298 3.10 -26.22 -1.27
N ASN A 299 2.19 -27.01 -0.68
CA ASN A 299 1.72 -28.27 -1.24
C ASN A 299 0.76 -28.11 -2.44
N LYS A 300 0.29 -26.88 -2.73
CA LYS A 300 -0.67 -26.53 -3.78
C LYS A 300 -2.04 -27.24 -3.72
N ILE A 301 -2.30 -27.96 -2.63
CA ILE A 301 -3.54 -28.70 -2.42
C ILE A 301 -4.43 -27.92 -1.46
N ASP A 302 -3.85 -27.53 -0.32
CA ASP A 302 -4.53 -26.81 0.74
C ASP A 302 -4.50 -25.30 0.51
N LEU A 303 -5.57 -24.62 0.91
CA LEU A 303 -5.55 -23.16 1.02
C LEU A 303 -4.47 -22.71 2.00
N SER A 304 -3.85 -21.57 1.69
CA SER A 304 -2.88 -20.92 2.57
C SER A 304 -3.52 -20.60 3.92
N ALA A 305 -2.73 -20.67 4.99
CA ALA A 305 -3.22 -20.40 6.34
C ALA A 305 -3.78 -18.98 6.47
N GLU A 306 -3.16 -18.03 5.76
CA GLU A 306 -3.56 -16.64 5.70
C GLU A 306 -4.94 -16.46 5.03
N LEU A 307 -5.22 -17.19 3.94
CA LEU A 307 -6.53 -17.14 3.29
C LEU A 307 -7.60 -17.80 4.17
N ARG A 308 -7.31 -18.98 4.77
CA ARG A 308 -8.24 -19.64 5.69
C ARG A 308 -8.62 -18.72 6.87
N ALA A 309 -7.64 -18.07 7.48
CA ALA A 309 -7.88 -17.11 8.55
C ALA A 309 -8.73 -15.91 8.10
N ALA A 310 -8.53 -15.43 6.87
CA ALA A 310 -9.34 -14.36 6.30
C ALA A 310 -10.79 -14.80 6.04
N ILE A 311 -11.01 -16.04 5.58
CA ILE A 311 -12.34 -16.63 5.45
C ILE A 311 -13.03 -16.66 6.81
N ASP A 312 -12.40 -17.26 7.82
CA ASP A 312 -12.95 -17.35 9.18
C ASP A 312 -13.30 -15.97 9.75
N THR A 313 -12.39 -15.01 9.61
CA THR A 313 -12.59 -13.62 10.08
C THR A 313 -13.76 -12.95 9.36
N SER A 314 -13.86 -13.09 8.04
CA SER A 314 -14.94 -12.48 7.24
C SER A 314 -16.34 -13.02 7.60
N GLN A 315 -16.39 -14.22 8.17
CA GLN A 315 -17.64 -14.88 8.55
C GLN A 315 -17.99 -14.72 10.04
N ALA A 316 -17.09 -14.17 10.85
CA ALA A 316 -17.27 -14.05 12.29
C ALA A 316 -18.28 -12.95 12.71
N SER A 317 -18.46 -11.91 11.90
CA SER A 317 -19.33 -10.76 12.25
C SER A 317 -19.96 -10.08 11.05
N SER A 318 -20.87 -9.14 11.32
CA SER A 318 -21.39 -8.19 10.33
C SER A 318 -20.35 -7.11 9.97
N ASP A 319 -20.53 -6.49 8.81
CA ASP A 319 -19.79 -5.29 8.39
C ASP A 319 -20.72 -4.27 7.69
N LYS A 320 -20.15 -3.26 7.02
CA LYS A 320 -20.89 -2.22 6.28
C LYS A 320 -21.83 -2.78 5.21
N SER A 321 -21.62 -4.01 4.75
CA SER A 321 -22.45 -4.69 3.75
C SER A 321 -23.60 -5.50 4.35
N GLY A 322 -23.61 -5.71 5.67
CA GLY A 322 -24.63 -6.44 6.40
C GLY A 322 -24.08 -7.60 7.25
N PRO A 323 -24.94 -8.51 7.73
CA PRO A 323 -24.52 -9.73 8.42
C PRO A 323 -23.66 -10.62 7.50
N SER A 324 -22.74 -11.39 8.08
CA SER A 324 -21.99 -12.39 7.31
C SER A 324 -22.90 -13.49 6.78
N PHE A 325 -22.44 -14.21 5.76
CA PHE A 325 -23.17 -15.35 5.20
C PHE A 325 -23.47 -16.41 6.27
N LYS A 326 -22.51 -16.70 7.15
CA LYS A 326 -22.70 -17.62 8.28
C LYS A 326 -23.79 -17.16 9.25
N MET A 327 -23.87 -15.85 9.55
CA MET A 327 -24.94 -15.29 10.38
C MET A 327 -26.31 -15.38 9.68
N ILE A 328 -26.36 -15.19 8.36
CA ILE A 328 -27.60 -15.35 7.57
C ILE A 328 -28.08 -16.80 7.64
N ILE A 329 -27.20 -17.77 7.43
CA ILE A 329 -27.53 -19.20 7.55
C ILE A 329 -28.05 -19.53 8.94
N GLN A 330 -27.37 -19.06 9.99
CA GLN A 330 -27.78 -19.32 11.36
C GLN A 330 -29.19 -18.75 11.63
N SER A 331 -29.45 -17.53 11.17
CA SER A 331 -30.78 -16.90 11.26
C SER A 331 -31.88 -17.70 10.55
N ILE A 332 -31.57 -18.28 9.38
CA ILE A 332 -32.50 -19.16 8.66
C ILE A 332 -32.74 -20.47 9.43
N LYS A 333 -31.69 -21.07 10.01
CA LYS A 333 -31.79 -22.29 10.81
C LYS A 333 -32.60 -22.08 12.09
N ASP A 334 -32.41 -20.94 12.75
CA ASP A 334 -33.10 -20.59 14.00
C ASP A 334 -34.54 -20.15 13.78
N HIS A 335 -34.96 -19.91 12.54
CA HIS A 335 -36.32 -19.51 12.23
C HIS A 335 -37.31 -20.64 12.62
N PRO A 336 -38.42 -20.36 13.35
CA PRO A 336 -39.35 -21.40 13.83
C PRO A 336 -39.97 -22.27 12.72
N ARG A 337 -40.00 -21.74 11.50
CA ARG A 337 -40.51 -22.42 10.29
C ARG A 337 -39.40 -22.98 9.39
N SER A 338 -38.15 -23.03 9.84
CA SER A 338 -36.99 -23.44 9.02
C SER A 338 -37.20 -24.78 8.33
N ALA A 339 -37.64 -25.80 9.08
CA ALA A 339 -37.94 -27.13 8.55
C ALA A 339 -38.99 -27.11 7.41
N SER A 340 -39.92 -26.16 7.43
CA SER A 340 -40.93 -26.03 6.38
C SER A 340 -40.42 -25.35 5.11
N PHE A 341 -39.39 -24.49 5.21
CA PHE A 341 -38.79 -23.85 4.03
C PHE A 341 -38.08 -24.86 3.13
N PHE A 342 -37.56 -25.95 3.73
CA PHE A 342 -36.80 -26.96 3.02
C PHE A 342 -37.63 -28.21 2.69
N LYS A 343 -38.85 -28.33 3.22
CA LYS A 343 -39.73 -29.48 3.01
C LYS A 343 -40.13 -29.58 1.52
N GLY A 344 -39.72 -30.66 0.86
CA GLY A 344 -39.98 -30.88 -0.57
C GLY A 344 -39.02 -30.15 -1.51
N SER A 345 -38.00 -29.45 -0.98
CA SER A 345 -36.92 -28.89 -1.77
C SER A 345 -35.72 -29.85 -1.79
N ASN A 346 -34.97 -29.90 -2.90
CA ASN A 346 -33.68 -30.58 -2.98
C ASN A 346 -32.53 -29.69 -2.43
N PHE A 347 -32.83 -28.77 -1.52
CA PHE A 347 -31.86 -27.85 -0.96
C PHE A 347 -31.50 -28.24 0.47
N ASP A 348 -30.24 -28.63 0.67
CA ASP A 348 -29.70 -29.03 1.96
C ASP A 348 -28.82 -27.92 2.55
N ILE A 349 -29.36 -27.17 3.52
CA ILE A 349 -28.62 -26.10 4.20
C ILE A 349 -27.45 -26.61 5.06
N THR A 350 -27.41 -27.91 5.38
CA THR A 350 -26.32 -28.50 6.19
C THR A 350 -25.00 -28.62 5.42
N VAL A 351 -25.03 -28.45 4.10
CA VAL A 351 -23.81 -28.35 3.27
C VAL A 351 -22.86 -27.27 3.80
N ALA A 352 -23.39 -26.16 4.31
CA ALA A 352 -22.61 -25.07 4.89
C ALA A 352 -22.01 -25.37 6.28
N ASP A 353 -22.30 -26.53 6.87
CA ASP A 353 -21.65 -27.00 8.10
C ASP A 353 -20.34 -27.76 7.82
N LYS A 354 -20.12 -28.14 6.55
CA LYS A 354 -18.91 -28.84 6.13
C LYS A 354 -17.74 -27.85 6.08
N PRO A 355 -16.56 -28.19 6.64
CA PRO A 355 -15.38 -27.33 6.58
C PRO A 355 -14.99 -26.94 5.14
N ASP A 356 -15.13 -27.87 4.20
CA ASP A 356 -14.74 -27.69 2.80
C ASP A 356 -15.67 -26.78 2.00
N PHE A 357 -16.84 -26.40 2.56
CA PHE A 357 -17.73 -25.44 1.93
C PHE A 357 -17.10 -24.05 1.87
N TYR A 358 -16.42 -23.63 2.94
CA TYR A 358 -15.79 -22.32 3.05
C TYR A 358 -14.41 -22.32 2.37
N ASN A 359 -14.41 -22.59 1.06
CA ASN A 359 -13.22 -22.70 0.23
C ASN A 359 -12.91 -21.40 -0.54
N GLU A 360 -11.96 -21.46 -1.47
CA GLU A 360 -11.54 -20.32 -2.29
C GLU A 360 -12.68 -19.74 -3.14
N TYR A 361 -13.56 -20.59 -3.68
CA TYR A 361 -14.70 -20.15 -4.48
C TYR A 361 -15.74 -19.45 -3.62
N PHE A 362 -16.01 -19.97 -2.42
CA PHE A 362 -16.87 -19.29 -1.44
C PHE A 362 -16.33 -17.91 -1.11
N PHE A 363 -15.04 -17.80 -0.77
CA PHE A 363 -14.45 -16.51 -0.41
C PHE A 363 -14.55 -15.50 -1.56
N MET A 364 -14.21 -15.91 -2.78
CA MET A 364 -14.29 -15.06 -3.97
C MET A 364 -15.71 -14.53 -4.19
N ILE A 365 -16.72 -15.41 -4.14
CA ILE A 365 -18.12 -15.05 -4.34
C ILE A 365 -18.65 -14.17 -3.20
N ASP A 366 -18.36 -14.51 -1.94
CA ASP A 366 -18.78 -13.71 -0.78
C ASP A 366 -18.23 -12.28 -0.86
N ARG A 367 -16.92 -12.13 -1.15
CA ARG A 367 -16.28 -10.81 -1.23
C ARG A 367 -16.81 -9.99 -2.41
N LEU A 368 -17.09 -10.62 -3.55
CA LEU A 368 -17.66 -9.95 -4.73
C LEU A 368 -19.11 -9.54 -4.47
N TYR A 369 -19.95 -10.44 -3.96
CA TYR A 369 -21.35 -10.17 -3.62
C TYR A 369 -21.48 -9.01 -2.64
N ARG A 370 -20.63 -9.03 -1.60
CA ARG A 370 -20.62 -8.01 -0.55
C ARG A 370 -19.89 -6.74 -0.98
N GLY A 371 -19.37 -6.65 -2.20
CA GLY A 371 -18.77 -5.44 -2.75
C GLY A 371 -17.42 -5.06 -2.13
N HIS A 372 -16.75 -6.00 -1.46
CA HIS A 372 -15.40 -5.74 -0.95
C HIS A 372 -14.35 -5.80 -2.04
N ILE A 373 -14.59 -6.58 -3.09
CA ILE A 373 -13.77 -6.66 -4.30
C ILE A 373 -14.64 -6.39 -5.53
N GLY A 374 -14.03 -5.91 -6.60
CA GLY A 374 -14.63 -5.75 -7.92
C GLY A 374 -14.41 -6.97 -8.83
N LEU A 375 -14.84 -6.82 -10.08
CA LEU A 375 -14.75 -7.87 -11.10
C LEU A 375 -13.31 -8.23 -11.45
N GLU A 376 -12.40 -7.25 -11.55
CA GLU A 376 -11.00 -7.49 -11.94
C GLU A 376 -10.21 -8.26 -10.86
N GLU A 377 -10.48 -7.95 -9.59
CA GLU A 377 -9.94 -8.68 -8.45
C GLU A 377 -10.47 -10.12 -8.41
N ALA A 378 -11.77 -10.32 -8.66
CA ALA A 378 -12.37 -11.65 -8.75
C ALA A 378 -11.81 -12.45 -9.94
N VAL A 379 -11.54 -11.81 -11.08
CA VAL A 379 -10.86 -12.44 -12.23
C VAL A 379 -9.46 -12.90 -11.84
N SER A 380 -8.67 -12.03 -11.18
CA SER A 380 -7.33 -12.40 -10.70
C SER A 380 -7.35 -13.55 -9.69
N PHE A 381 -8.40 -13.60 -8.86
CA PHE A 381 -8.62 -14.69 -7.92
C PHE A 381 -8.97 -16.01 -8.61
N TRP A 382 -9.84 -15.96 -9.62
CA TRP A 382 -10.13 -17.12 -10.47
C TRP A 382 -8.89 -17.66 -11.16
N GLU A 383 -8.07 -16.78 -11.76
CA GLU A 383 -6.83 -17.14 -12.46
C GLU A 383 -5.81 -17.87 -11.56
N GLY A 384 -5.77 -17.51 -10.27
CA GLY A 384 -4.91 -18.21 -9.31
C GLY A 384 -5.52 -19.48 -8.71
N SER A 385 -6.84 -19.66 -8.85
CA SER A 385 -7.55 -20.81 -8.27
C SER A 385 -7.31 -22.11 -9.06
N LYS A 386 -7.94 -23.21 -8.66
CA LYS A 386 -7.93 -24.48 -9.42
C LYS A 386 -8.79 -24.41 -10.69
N GLN A 387 -9.55 -23.33 -10.88
CA GLN A 387 -10.43 -23.11 -12.01
C GLN A 387 -11.48 -24.23 -12.24
N ASP A 388 -11.94 -24.85 -11.16
CA ASP A 388 -13.04 -25.80 -11.18
C ASP A 388 -14.38 -25.06 -11.31
N SER A 389 -14.89 -24.98 -12.54
CA SER A 389 -16.18 -24.35 -12.85
C SER A 389 -17.34 -24.99 -12.10
N LYS A 390 -17.31 -26.31 -11.88
CA LYS A 390 -18.39 -27.02 -11.20
C LYS A 390 -18.44 -26.61 -9.72
N ALA A 391 -17.29 -26.61 -9.05
CA ALA A 391 -17.20 -26.14 -7.67
C ALA A 391 -17.63 -24.67 -7.53
N LEU A 392 -17.25 -23.81 -8.49
CA LEU A 392 -17.72 -22.42 -8.55
C LEU A 392 -19.25 -22.34 -8.66
N PHE A 393 -19.87 -23.13 -9.54
CA PHE A 393 -21.33 -23.13 -9.69
C PHE A 393 -22.05 -23.63 -8.45
N GLU A 394 -21.56 -24.68 -7.82
CA GLU A 394 -22.14 -25.21 -6.59
C GLU A 394 -22.18 -24.12 -5.51
N VAL A 395 -21.08 -23.36 -5.35
CA VAL A 395 -21.01 -22.20 -4.44
C VAL A 395 -21.99 -21.11 -4.85
N VAL A 396 -21.99 -20.67 -6.12
CA VAL A 396 -22.87 -19.58 -6.60
C VAL A 396 -24.35 -19.93 -6.42
N ASN A 397 -24.74 -21.14 -6.81
CA ASN A 397 -26.11 -21.64 -6.67
C ASN A 397 -26.52 -21.69 -5.19
N PHE A 398 -25.66 -22.23 -4.32
CA PHE A 398 -25.93 -22.29 -2.89
C PHE A 398 -26.04 -20.89 -2.27
N TYR A 399 -25.09 -20.00 -2.56
CA TYR A 399 -25.07 -18.63 -2.06
C TYR A 399 -26.33 -17.87 -2.48
N THR A 400 -26.73 -18.01 -3.75
CA THR A 400 -27.92 -17.35 -4.32
C THR A 400 -29.20 -17.81 -3.64
N LYS A 401 -29.35 -19.12 -3.42
CA LYS A 401 -30.51 -19.68 -2.73
C LYS A 401 -30.62 -19.20 -1.28
N ILE A 402 -29.50 -19.09 -0.56
CA ILE A 402 -29.49 -18.57 0.81
C ILE A 402 -29.90 -17.09 0.86
N GLU A 403 -29.35 -16.24 -0.01
CA GLU A 403 -29.73 -14.82 -0.06
C GLU A 403 -31.19 -14.64 -0.44
N PHE A 404 -31.68 -15.39 -1.43
CA PHE A 404 -33.08 -15.35 -1.85
C PHE A 404 -34.02 -15.78 -0.72
N LEU A 405 -33.72 -16.89 -0.05
CA LEU A 405 -34.49 -17.37 1.09
C LEU A 405 -34.48 -16.35 2.24
N SER A 406 -33.32 -15.74 2.53
CA SER A 406 -33.20 -14.66 3.51
C SER A 406 -34.13 -13.49 3.19
N ARG A 407 -34.20 -13.05 1.93
CA ARG A 407 -35.10 -11.97 1.51
C ARG A 407 -36.58 -12.35 1.58
N ILE A 408 -36.94 -13.60 1.27
CA ILE A 408 -38.31 -14.10 1.47
C ILE A 408 -38.69 -14.05 2.95
N ILE A 409 -37.82 -14.53 3.85
CA ILE A 409 -38.07 -14.52 5.30
C ILE A 409 -38.23 -13.09 5.80
N LEU A 410 -37.34 -12.17 5.37
CA LEU A 410 -37.42 -10.76 5.72
C LEU A 410 -38.74 -10.13 5.24
N THR A 411 -39.14 -10.42 4.00
CA THR A 411 -40.40 -9.93 3.40
C THR A 411 -41.60 -10.45 4.18
N ASN A 412 -41.63 -11.75 4.51
CA ASN A 412 -42.71 -12.36 5.27
C ASN A 412 -42.82 -11.76 6.68
N LYS A 413 -41.68 -11.55 7.35
CA LYS A 413 -41.65 -10.88 8.66
C LYS A 413 -42.22 -9.47 8.55
N TYR A 414 -41.73 -8.68 7.60
CA TYR A 414 -42.18 -7.31 7.39
C TYR A 414 -43.69 -7.22 7.10
N MET A 415 -44.20 -8.08 6.21
CA MET A 415 -45.62 -8.12 5.89
C MET A 415 -46.45 -8.55 7.10
N THR A 416 -46.00 -9.56 7.85
CA THR A 416 -46.65 -9.99 9.09
C THR A 416 -46.72 -8.84 10.10
N ASP A 417 -45.64 -8.09 10.29
CA ASP A 417 -45.58 -6.95 11.20
C ASP A 417 -46.52 -5.81 10.79
N ILE A 418 -46.82 -5.65 9.50
CA ILE A 418 -47.80 -4.69 9.00
C ILE A 418 -49.23 -5.21 9.21
N PHE A 419 -49.53 -6.42 8.75
CA PHE A 419 -50.89 -6.97 8.78
C PHE A 419 -51.37 -7.35 10.19
N ASN A 420 -50.47 -7.54 11.16
CA ASN A 420 -50.83 -7.83 12.54
C ASN A 420 -51.04 -6.58 13.42
N LYS A 421 -50.91 -5.35 12.88
CA LYS A 421 -51.18 -4.13 13.65
C LYS A 421 -52.70 -3.90 13.75
N PRO A 422 -53.30 -4.01 14.95
CA PRO A 422 -54.76 -4.01 15.14
C PRO A 422 -55.40 -2.64 14.85
N GLU A 423 -54.62 -1.56 14.72
CA GLU A 423 -55.11 -0.18 14.59
C GLU A 423 -55.25 0.31 13.14
N MET A 424 -54.88 -0.51 12.14
CA MET A 424 -54.97 -0.10 10.74
C MET A 424 -56.37 -0.34 10.17
N ALA A 425 -57.08 0.75 9.82
CA ALA A 425 -58.32 0.66 9.07
C ALA A 425 -58.09 0.04 7.68
N SER A 426 -58.92 -0.96 7.32
CA SER A 426 -58.83 -1.73 6.06
C SER A 426 -58.71 -0.86 4.80
N GLU A 427 -59.37 0.30 4.77
CA GLU A 427 -59.36 1.24 3.65
C GLU A 427 -58.00 1.93 3.44
N THR A 428 -57.20 2.08 4.50
CA THR A 428 -55.86 2.71 4.44
C THR A 428 -54.72 1.71 4.38
N LEU A 429 -55.00 0.44 4.71
CA LEU A 429 -54.03 -0.65 4.80
C LEU A 429 -53.25 -0.84 3.50
N PHE A 430 -53.93 -0.91 2.34
CA PHE A 430 -53.25 -1.11 1.05
C PHE A 430 -52.33 0.06 0.67
N LYS A 431 -52.76 1.30 0.93
CA LYS A 431 -51.95 2.49 0.65
C LYS A 431 -50.73 2.57 1.58
N GLN A 432 -50.91 2.20 2.85
CA GLN A 432 -49.81 2.11 3.81
C GLN A 432 -48.86 0.96 3.51
N VAL A 433 -49.34 -0.22 3.09
CA VAL A 433 -48.50 -1.34 2.62
C VAL A 433 -47.64 -0.91 1.44
N ILE A 434 -48.19 -0.18 0.46
CA ILE A 434 -47.44 0.33 -0.70
C ILE A 434 -46.40 1.37 -0.28
N GLN A 435 -46.73 2.28 0.63
CA GLN A 435 -45.78 3.29 1.11
C GLN A 435 -44.70 2.67 2.00
N GLN A 436 -45.06 1.68 2.82
CA GLN A 436 -44.17 0.98 3.71
C GLN A 436 -43.35 -0.11 2.99
N SER A 437 -43.70 -0.52 1.76
CA SER A 437 -42.92 -1.52 1.02
C SER A 437 -41.64 -0.97 0.39
N GLU A 438 -41.43 0.36 0.37
CA GLU A 438 -40.24 0.98 -0.23
C GLU A 438 -38.91 0.42 0.32
N PRO A 439 -38.72 0.23 1.64
CA PRO A 439 -37.51 -0.41 2.19
C PRO A 439 -37.33 -1.85 1.73
N LEU A 440 -38.42 -2.62 1.58
CA LEU A 440 -38.35 -3.98 1.03
C LEU A 440 -37.89 -3.96 -0.42
N THR A 441 -38.48 -3.09 -1.25
CA THR A 441 -38.08 -2.93 -2.65
C THR A 441 -36.61 -2.55 -2.76
N LYS A 442 -36.10 -1.66 -1.88
CA LYS A 442 -34.68 -1.32 -1.81
C LYS A 442 -33.80 -2.52 -1.49
N GLU A 443 -34.16 -3.36 -0.52
CA GLU A 443 -33.39 -4.55 -0.16
C GLU A 443 -33.40 -5.63 -1.25
N TRP A 444 -34.52 -5.81 -1.96
CA TRP A 444 -34.61 -6.69 -3.13
C TRP A 444 -33.74 -6.17 -4.27
N ASN A 445 -33.84 -4.90 -4.63
CA ASN A 445 -33.02 -4.28 -5.67
C ASN A 445 -31.52 -4.35 -5.32
N LYS A 446 -31.16 -4.14 -4.05
CA LYS A 446 -29.79 -4.30 -3.56
C LYS A 446 -29.29 -5.73 -3.74
N MET A 447 -30.11 -6.74 -3.45
CA MET A 447 -29.77 -8.14 -3.70
C MET A 447 -29.57 -8.41 -5.20
N PHE A 448 -30.50 -7.97 -6.06
CA PHE A 448 -30.42 -8.17 -7.50
C PHE A 448 -29.17 -7.52 -8.11
N ASN A 449 -28.87 -6.27 -7.75
CA ASN A 449 -27.67 -5.57 -8.23
C ASN A 449 -26.38 -6.29 -7.82
N LYS A 450 -26.34 -6.87 -6.61
CA LYS A 450 -25.19 -7.66 -6.16
C LYS A 450 -25.08 -8.99 -6.91
N MET A 451 -26.20 -9.65 -7.22
CA MET A 451 -26.23 -10.86 -8.03
C MET A 451 -25.85 -10.61 -9.49
N GLU A 452 -26.18 -9.45 -10.05
CA GLU A 452 -25.76 -9.06 -11.40
C GLU A 452 -24.22 -9.03 -11.54
N ASN A 453 -23.50 -8.56 -10.52
CA ASN A 453 -22.03 -8.60 -10.52
C ASN A 453 -21.49 -10.05 -10.55
N ILE A 454 -22.12 -10.96 -9.80
CA ILE A 454 -21.78 -12.39 -9.87
C ILE A 454 -22.10 -12.93 -11.27
N ALA A 455 -23.25 -12.57 -11.84
CA ALA A 455 -23.67 -12.95 -13.20
C ALA A 455 -22.61 -12.62 -14.23
N LEU A 456 -22.17 -11.36 -14.19
CA LEU A 456 -21.19 -10.81 -15.11
C LEU A 456 -19.86 -11.52 -14.96
N PHE A 457 -19.42 -11.77 -13.73
CA PHE A 457 -18.20 -12.51 -13.45
C PHE A 457 -18.28 -13.95 -14.00
N VAL A 458 -19.29 -14.71 -13.59
CA VAL A 458 -19.49 -16.11 -13.99
C VAL A 458 -19.60 -16.23 -15.52
N THR A 459 -20.43 -15.41 -16.15
CA THR A 459 -20.61 -15.37 -17.62
C THR A 459 -19.28 -15.12 -18.35
N ARG A 460 -18.46 -14.19 -17.85
CA ARG A 460 -17.15 -13.89 -18.45
C ARG A 460 -16.20 -15.09 -18.36
N GLN A 461 -16.12 -15.75 -17.21
CA GLN A 461 -15.19 -16.88 -17.05
C GLN A 461 -15.62 -18.11 -17.82
N LEU A 462 -16.92 -18.39 -17.90
CA LEU A 462 -17.44 -19.54 -18.64
C LEU A 462 -17.37 -19.39 -20.15
N ARG A 463 -17.48 -18.18 -20.69
CA ARG A 463 -17.26 -17.97 -22.12
C ARG A 463 -15.81 -18.24 -22.52
N ASN A 464 -14.88 -18.00 -21.61
CA ASN A 464 -13.45 -18.23 -21.84
C ASN A 464 -13.04 -19.70 -21.61
N THR A 465 -13.75 -20.41 -20.74
CA THR A 465 -13.53 -21.83 -20.45
C THR A 465 -14.45 -22.64 -21.35
N ARG A 466 -13.96 -23.26 -22.43
CA ARG A 466 -14.76 -24.06 -23.40
C ARG A 466 -15.38 -25.35 -22.80
N SER A 467 -15.95 -25.30 -21.60
CA SER A 467 -16.64 -26.39 -20.95
C SER A 467 -18.15 -26.21 -21.09
N SER A 468 -18.78 -27.10 -21.87
CA SER A 468 -20.19 -27.51 -21.73
C SER A 468 -21.25 -26.40 -21.82
N SER A 469 -21.95 -26.30 -22.96
CA SER A 469 -23.07 -25.35 -23.15
C SER A 469 -24.21 -25.55 -22.15
N LYS A 470 -24.34 -26.74 -21.54
CA LYS A 470 -25.41 -27.05 -20.58
C LYS A 470 -25.29 -26.29 -19.26
N ASP A 471 -24.07 -26.12 -18.74
CA ASP A 471 -23.86 -25.43 -17.47
C ASP A 471 -24.05 -23.91 -17.63
N PHE A 472 -23.79 -23.38 -18.84
CA PHE A 472 -24.08 -22.00 -19.22
C PHE A 472 -25.59 -21.74 -19.30
N ASP A 473 -26.35 -22.66 -19.92
CA ASP A 473 -27.80 -22.55 -20.03
C ASP A 473 -28.48 -22.61 -18.66
N GLU A 474 -27.96 -23.41 -17.72
CA GLU A 474 -28.52 -23.53 -16.36
C GLU A 474 -28.32 -22.25 -15.52
N VAL A 475 -27.19 -21.55 -15.68
CA VAL A 475 -26.98 -20.24 -15.07
C VAL A 475 -27.86 -19.18 -15.71
N GLN A 476 -27.99 -19.17 -17.02
CA GLN A 476 -28.89 -18.24 -17.69
C GLN A 476 -30.36 -18.49 -17.27
N LEU A 477 -30.73 -19.72 -16.92
CA LEU A 477 -32.04 -20.10 -16.38
C LEU A 477 -32.24 -19.78 -14.89
N MET A 478 -31.17 -19.75 -14.07
CA MET A 478 -31.25 -19.34 -12.66
C MET A 478 -31.25 -17.82 -12.49
N MET A 479 -30.74 -17.08 -13.49
CA MET A 479 -30.57 -15.63 -13.44
C MET A 479 -31.66 -14.85 -14.19
N ASN A 480 -32.37 -15.50 -15.10
CA ASN A 480 -33.63 -15.02 -15.69
C ASN A 480 -34.81 -15.51 -14.84
#